data_AF-C1N889-F1
#
_entry.id   AF-C1N889-F1
#
_cell.length_a   1.000
_cell.length_b   1.000
_cell.length_c   1.000
_cell.angle_alpha   90.00
_cell.angle_beta   90.00
_cell.angle_gamma   90.00
#
_symmetry.space_group_name_H-M   'P 1'
#
loop_
_entity.id
_entity.type
_entity.pdbx_description
1 polymer ?
#
loop_
_entity_poly.entity_id
_entity_poly.type
_entity_poly.pdbx_seq_one_letter_code
_entity_poly.pdbx_strand_id
1 'polypeptide(L)'
;MPVHAQLNGLYTAPADPTEIRTFRPVGSHLGDKTSEWWLARDQDVFVLMHNALRGEVTKLESVLFTLGDKTLKEWEIQAIRDHWTGHYESLKEHFKIEDEIMHPFVKTRVDILGDAFRESHEELAELAHAVDRTINNHTWATAKELSPSLHAYRTALWPHFIEEENIVIPLTRAYFTQKEVGDAFGTVLRTKKSSAARRLVLGSIVHHLAGGKEGTMTFLARCGFERFAWYQGWRKLRAHYRARMESKLESLLQGEELVCKHKAEMTHLRRLKSLPISERIVRRPSASVTLSMDLRNEMLFNKVDAPSARPETPPPVAKLAKNRRGSMDSNEGSVGRVKRAMEDVERSRGKMDARVEVAAK
;
A
#
# COMPACT_ATOMS: atom_id res chain seq x y z
N MET A 1 -1.23 -5.95 35.09
CA MET A 1 -1.14 -5.08 33.91
C MET A 1 -1.43 -5.93 32.69
N PRO A 2 -2.32 -5.52 31.77
CA PRO A 2 -2.48 -6.25 30.53
C PRO A 2 -1.15 -6.21 29.78
N VAL A 3 -0.57 -7.38 29.52
CA VAL A 3 0.56 -7.51 28.60
C VAL A 3 -0.04 -7.22 27.23
N HIS A 4 0.06 -5.99 26.75
CA HIS A 4 -0.18 -5.74 25.34
C HIS A 4 0.82 -6.62 24.60
N ALA A 5 0.31 -7.65 23.92
CA ALA A 5 1.15 -8.53 23.13
C ALA A 5 1.80 -7.64 22.08
N GLN A 6 3.08 -7.31 22.28
CA GLN A 6 3.86 -6.66 21.25
C GLN A 6 3.89 -7.61 20.05
N LEU A 7 3.58 -7.05 18.90
CA LEU A 7 3.67 -7.73 17.63
C LEU A 7 5.14 -8.17 17.41
N ASN A 8 5.35 -9.47 17.20
CA ASN A 8 6.67 -10.10 17.14
C ASN A 8 7.16 -10.35 15.69
N GLY A 9 6.35 -9.96 14.71
CA GLY A 9 6.64 -10.07 13.29
C GLY A 9 6.87 -11.51 12.84
N LEU A 10 8.07 -11.78 12.31
CA LEU A 10 8.44 -13.08 11.74
C LEU A 10 8.42 -14.24 12.75
N TYR A 11 8.42 -13.93 14.04
CA TYR A 11 8.41 -14.92 15.12
C TYR A 11 7.03 -15.18 15.70
N THR A 12 6.01 -14.51 15.18
CA THR A 12 4.64 -14.73 15.61
C THR A 12 4.23 -16.14 15.25
N ALA A 13 4.06 -16.99 16.26
CA ALA A 13 3.49 -18.31 16.08
C ALA A 13 2.06 -18.19 15.52
N PRO A 14 1.60 -19.14 14.69
CA PRO A 14 0.19 -19.19 14.32
C PRO A 14 -0.68 -19.16 15.59
N ALA A 15 -1.67 -18.26 15.62
CA ALA A 15 -2.60 -18.15 16.73
C ALA A 15 -3.32 -19.49 16.96
N ASP A 16 -3.32 -19.94 18.21
CA ASP A 16 -4.14 -21.05 18.63
C ASP A 16 -5.53 -20.51 19.02
N PRO A 17 -6.59 -20.81 18.24
CA PRO A 17 -7.94 -20.33 18.53
C PRO A 17 -8.51 -20.87 19.84
N THR A 18 -7.88 -21.88 20.46
CA THR A 18 -8.25 -22.40 21.77
C THR A 18 -7.62 -21.62 22.94
N GLU A 19 -6.68 -20.70 22.65
CA GLU A 19 -5.99 -19.89 23.65
C GLU A 19 -6.84 -18.71 24.12
N ILE A 20 -7.88 -19.00 24.91
CA ILE A 20 -8.90 -18.04 25.38
C ILE A 20 -8.28 -16.86 26.17
N ARG A 21 -7.10 -17.03 26.76
CA ARG A 21 -6.41 -15.94 27.48
C ARG A 21 -5.98 -14.81 26.54
N THR A 22 -5.64 -15.17 25.31
CA THR A 22 -5.08 -14.28 24.29
C THR A 22 -6.14 -13.86 23.28
N PHE A 23 -7.05 -14.77 22.91
CA PHE A 23 -8.13 -14.52 21.96
C PHE A 23 -9.47 -14.82 22.61
N ARG A 24 -10.18 -13.78 23.06
CA ARG A 24 -11.42 -13.96 23.81
C ARG A 24 -12.61 -14.01 22.84
N PRO A 25 -13.37 -15.11 22.79
CA PRO A 25 -14.62 -15.14 22.05
C PRO A 25 -15.55 -14.03 22.53
N VAL A 26 -16.22 -13.37 21.61
CA VAL A 26 -17.30 -12.41 21.90
C VAL A 26 -18.61 -13.18 21.95
N GLY A 27 -19.35 -13.06 23.05
CA GLY A 27 -20.63 -13.76 23.22
C GLY A 27 -20.50 -15.28 23.24
N SER A 28 -21.39 -15.98 22.52
CA SER A 28 -21.47 -17.45 22.49
C SER A 28 -20.85 -18.07 21.22
N HIS A 29 -20.00 -17.34 20.50
CA HIS A 29 -19.37 -17.84 19.28
C HIS A 29 -18.29 -18.88 19.62
N LEU A 30 -18.45 -20.10 19.10
CA LEU A 30 -17.48 -21.18 19.26
C LEU A 30 -16.50 -21.18 18.09
N GLY A 31 -15.23 -21.52 18.38
CA GLY A 31 -14.18 -21.69 17.39
C GLY A 31 -14.25 -23.03 16.64
N ASP A 32 -15.42 -23.38 16.09
CA ASP A 32 -15.74 -24.70 15.54
C ASP A 32 -15.80 -24.76 14.00
N LYS A 33 -15.47 -23.67 13.31
CA LYS A 33 -15.65 -23.53 11.86
C LYS A 33 -14.50 -24.04 11.01
N THR A 34 -13.37 -24.44 11.60
CA THR A 34 -12.15 -24.81 10.85
C THR A 34 -12.40 -25.91 9.82
N SER A 35 -13.22 -26.92 10.14
CA SER A 35 -13.54 -28.02 9.22
C SER A 35 -14.45 -27.62 8.05
N GLU A 36 -15.09 -26.46 8.11
CA GLU A 36 -15.93 -25.92 7.03
C GLU A 36 -15.08 -25.23 5.94
N TRP A 37 -13.78 -25.03 6.18
CA TRP A 37 -12.85 -24.45 5.23
C TRP A 37 -12.22 -25.52 4.36
N TRP A 38 -12.49 -25.42 3.05
CA TRP A 38 -11.88 -26.29 2.04
C TRP A 38 -10.76 -25.59 1.26
N LEU A 39 -10.66 -24.26 1.36
CA LEU A 39 -9.56 -23.51 0.77
C LEU A 39 -8.26 -23.75 1.54
N ALA A 40 -7.16 -23.84 0.79
CA ALA A 40 -5.83 -23.75 1.37
C ALA A 40 -5.58 -22.34 1.95
N ARG A 41 -4.68 -22.25 2.93
CA ARG A 41 -4.36 -20.99 3.64
C ARG A 41 -3.87 -19.90 2.69
N ASP A 42 -3.12 -20.27 1.66
CA ASP A 42 -2.58 -19.37 0.63
C ASP A 42 -3.64 -18.80 -0.32
N GLN A 43 -4.88 -19.28 -0.23
CA GLN A 43 -6.03 -18.77 -0.99
C GLN A 43 -6.95 -17.87 -0.16
N ASP A 44 -6.57 -17.56 1.08
CA ASP A 44 -7.30 -16.64 1.95
C ASP A 44 -7.19 -15.19 1.46
N VAL A 45 -8.27 -14.40 1.61
CA VAL A 45 -8.35 -13.03 1.09
C VAL A 45 -7.25 -12.12 1.65
N PHE A 46 -6.85 -12.30 2.91
CA PHE A 46 -5.73 -11.55 3.52
C PHE A 46 -4.42 -11.86 2.81
N VAL A 47 -4.09 -13.14 2.66
CA VAL A 47 -2.88 -13.59 1.96
C VAL A 47 -2.85 -13.08 0.52
N LEU A 48 -3.99 -13.07 -0.17
CA LEU A 48 -4.09 -12.60 -1.54
C LEU A 48 -3.83 -11.07 -1.65
N MET A 49 -4.29 -10.27 -0.68
CA MET A 49 -3.96 -8.84 -0.61
C MET A 49 -2.48 -8.62 -0.31
N HIS A 50 -1.94 -9.32 0.71
CA HIS A 50 -0.53 -9.21 1.08
C HIS A 50 0.37 -9.62 -0.08
N ASN A 51 0.06 -10.70 -0.77
CA ASN A 51 0.83 -11.16 -1.93
C ASN A 51 0.85 -10.15 -3.07
N ALA A 52 -0.20 -9.34 -3.24
CA ALA A 52 -0.22 -8.27 -4.22
C ALA A 52 0.81 -7.18 -3.87
N LEU A 53 0.81 -6.71 -2.61
CA LEU A 53 1.78 -5.73 -2.10
C LEU A 53 3.21 -6.30 -2.09
N ARG A 54 3.37 -7.56 -1.70
CA ARG A 54 4.65 -8.27 -1.78
C ARG A 54 5.19 -8.31 -3.21
N GLY A 55 4.31 -8.59 -4.17
CA GLY A 55 4.63 -8.62 -5.59
C GLY A 55 5.11 -7.26 -6.11
N GLU A 56 4.41 -6.18 -5.76
CA GLU A 56 4.77 -4.82 -6.14
C GLU A 56 6.17 -4.42 -5.65
N VAL A 57 6.45 -4.60 -4.35
CA VAL A 57 7.74 -4.22 -3.73
C VAL A 57 8.87 -5.09 -4.27
N THR A 58 8.66 -6.40 -4.38
CA THR A 58 9.70 -7.32 -4.87
C THR A 58 10.10 -7.00 -6.30
N LYS A 59 9.13 -6.71 -7.18
CA LYS A 59 9.42 -6.33 -8.57
C LYS A 59 10.20 -5.02 -8.64
N LEU A 60 9.80 -4.01 -7.87
CA LEU A 60 10.54 -2.74 -7.83
C LEU A 60 11.98 -2.94 -7.35
N GLU A 61 12.18 -3.68 -6.24
CA GLU A 61 13.52 -3.99 -5.71
C GLU A 61 14.39 -4.70 -6.75
N SER A 62 13.85 -5.72 -7.43
CA SER A 62 14.54 -6.42 -8.51
C SER A 62 14.90 -5.52 -9.70
N VAL A 63 14.03 -4.57 -10.07
CA VAL A 63 14.32 -3.59 -11.13
C VAL A 63 15.42 -2.64 -10.70
N LEU A 64 15.36 -2.09 -9.47
CA LEU A 64 16.39 -1.19 -8.95
C LEU A 64 17.75 -1.89 -8.90
N PHE A 65 17.79 -3.15 -8.45
CA PHE A 65 19.00 -3.96 -8.46
C PHE A 65 19.55 -4.18 -9.88
N THR A 66 18.66 -4.42 -10.85
CA THR A 66 19.05 -4.62 -12.26
C THR A 66 19.62 -3.34 -12.88
N LEU A 67 19.07 -2.18 -12.53
CA LEU A 67 19.56 -0.88 -12.99
C LEU A 67 20.89 -0.49 -12.32
N GLY A 68 21.06 -0.83 -11.04
CA GLY A 68 22.32 -0.67 -10.30
C GLY A 68 22.85 0.77 -10.26
N ASP A 69 24.15 0.92 -10.57
CA ASP A 69 24.89 2.19 -10.59
C ASP A 69 24.69 3.00 -11.89
N LYS A 70 23.81 2.56 -12.79
CA LYS A 70 23.52 3.29 -14.03
C LYS A 70 22.94 4.67 -13.70
N THR A 71 23.51 5.72 -14.30
CA THR A 71 22.91 7.06 -14.29
C THR A 71 21.59 7.05 -15.06
N LEU A 72 20.53 7.48 -14.38
CA LEU A 72 19.17 7.40 -14.90
C LEU A 72 18.79 8.66 -15.67
N LYS A 73 18.00 8.45 -16.72
CA LYS A 73 17.33 9.52 -17.47
C LYS A 73 16.11 10.01 -16.69
N GLU A 74 15.66 11.22 -17.00
CA GLU A 74 14.49 11.83 -16.34
C GLU A 74 13.24 10.94 -16.39
N TRP A 75 12.97 10.30 -17.54
CA TRP A 75 11.82 9.40 -17.66
C TRP A 75 11.96 8.14 -16.80
N GLU A 76 13.19 7.65 -16.56
CA GLU A 76 13.45 6.48 -15.71
C GLU A 76 13.20 6.84 -14.24
N ILE A 77 13.65 8.03 -13.82
CA ILE A 77 13.37 8.60 -12.50
C ILE A 77 11.86 8.74 -12.30
N GLN A 78 11.17 9.34 -13.28
CA GLN A 78 9.72 9.51 -13.20
C GLN A 78 9.01 8.16 -13.14
N ALA A 79 9.42 7.14 -13.92
CA ALA A 79 8.83 5.80 -13.90
C ALA A 79 8.89 5.14 -12.52
N ILE A 80 10.03 5.28 -11.83
CA ILE A 80 10.24 4.77 -10.46
C ILE A 80 9.34 5.50 -9.46
N ARG A 81 9.31 6.85 -9.51
CA ARG A 81 8.44 7.69 -8.66
C ARG A 81 6.98 7.32 -8.82
N ASP A 82 6.55 7.19 -10.06
CA ASP A 82 5.22 6.82 -10.45
C ASP A 82 4.80 5.43 -9.95
N HIS A 83 5.70 4.44 -10.07
CA HIS A 83 5.46 3.10 -9.55
C HIS A 83 5.37 3.12 -8.02
N TRP A 84 6.33 3.76 -7.35
CA TRP A 84 6.31 3.88 -5.90
C TRP A 84 5.05 4.58 -5.38
N THR A 85 4.65 5.68 -6.01
CA THR A 85 3.42 6.41 -5.65
C THR A 85 2.21 5.49 -5.74
N GLY A 86 2.11 4.67 -6.79
CA GLY A 86 1.05 3.68 -6.91
C GLY A 86 1.09 2.62 -5.79
N HIS A 87 2.27 2.12 -5.44
CA HIS A 87 2.43 1.17 -4.33
C HIS A 87 2.04 1.81 -2.98
N TYR A 88 2.49 3.03 -2.71
CA TYR A 88 2.18 3.75 -1.48
C TYR A 88 0.68 4.01 -1.32
N GLU A 89 0.00 4.39 -2.41
CA GLU A 89 -1.47 4.49 -2.43
C GLU A 89 -2.14 3.13 -2.19
N SER A 90 -1.57 2.04 -2.76
CA SER A 90 -2.05 0.67 -2.60
C SER A 90 -1.99 0.22 -1.14
N LEU A 91 -0.86 0.46 -0.47
CA LEU A 91 -0.64 0.16 0.95
C LEU A 91 -1.65 0.89 1.86
N LYS A 92 -1.77 2.21 1.69
CA LYS A 92 -2.69 3.02 2.51
C LYS A 92 -4.14 2.56 2.37
N GLU A 93 -4.55 2.22 1.16
CA GLU A 93 -5.90 1.74 0.89
C GLU A 93 -6.11 0.31 1.42
N HIS A 94 -5.08 -0.53 1.44
CA HIS A 94 -5.10 -1.85 2.09
C HIS A 94 -5.30 -1.75 3.61
N PHE A 95 -4.50 -0.93 4.32
CA PHE A 95 -4.70 -0.70 5.76
C PHE A 95 -6.10 -0.18 6.06
N LYS A 96 -6.60 0.75 5.22
CA LYS A 96 -7.97 1.25 5.34
C LYS A 96 -9.01 0.13 5.22
N ILE A 97 -8.85 -0.80 4.27
CA ILE A 97 -9.75 -1.94 4.11
C ILE A 97 -9.75 -2.81 5.37
N GLU A 98 -8.58 -3.03 5.96
CA GLU A 98 -8.45 -3.84 7.16
C GLU A 98 -9.05 -3.15 8.38
N ASP A 99 -8.64 -1.92 8.65
CA ASP A 99 -9.06 -1.16 9.82
C ASP A 99 -10.55 -0.79 9.81
N GLU A 100 -11.12 -0.49 8.65
CA GLU A 100 -12.53 -0.05 8.55
C GLU A 100 -13.50 -1.21 8.29
N ILE A 101 -13.05 -2.35 7.77
CA ILE A 101 -13.96 -3.42 7.32
C ILE A 101 -13.57 -4.77 7.92
N MET A 102 -12.35 -5.25 7.65
CA MET A 102 -12.00 -6.63 7.97
C MET A 102 -11.75 -6.85 9.47
N HIS A 103 -10.98 -5.99 10.13
CA HIS A 103 -10.75 -6.05 11.58
C HIS A 103 -12.06 -5.87 12.36
N PRO A 104 -12.93 -4.88 12.06
CA PRO A 104 -14.25 -4.80 12.67
C PRO A 104 -15.10 -6.06 12.48
N PHE A 105 -15.07 -6.67 11.29
CA PHE A 105 -15.77 -7.93 11.02
C PHE A 105 -15.27 -9.07 11.91
N VAL A 106 -13.95 -9.25 12.05
CA VAL A 106 -13.38 -10.27 12.95
C VAL A 106 -13.75 -10.00 14.41
N LYS A 107 -13.69 -8.73 14.83
CA LYS A 107 -14.05 -8.27 16.18
C LYS A 107 -15.51 -8.54 16.56
N THR A 108 -16.38 -8.88 15.61
CA THR A 108 -17.76 -9.31 15.93
C THR A 108 -17.82 -10.66 16.66
N ARG A 109 -16.78 -11.51 16.56
CA ARG A 109 -16.76 -12.84 17.18
C ARG A 109 -15.54 -13.10 18.06
N VAL A 110 -14.44 -12.39 17.86
CA VAL A 110 -13.21 -12.57 18.63
C VAL A 110 -12.59 -11.23 18.96
N ASP A 111 -12.36 -10.97 20.24
CA ASP A 111 -11.58 -9.83 20.69
C ASP A 111 -10.09 -10.11 20.41
N ILE A 112 -9.57 -9.45 19.38
CA ILE A 112 -8.20 -9.53 18.92
C ILE A 112 -7.39 -8.36 19.49
N LEU A 113 -6.54 -8.63 20.49
CA LEU A 113 -5.41 -7.80 20.98
C LEU A 113 -5.62 -6.26 21.07
N GLY A 114 -6.85 -5.76 21.17
CA GLY A 114 -7.15 -4.32 21.18
C GLY A 114 -6.84 -3.60 19.86
N ASP A 115 -6.02 -2.55 19.94
CA ASP A 115 -5.65 -1.66 18.82
C ASP A 115 -4.25 -1.99 18.23
N ALA A 116 -3.61 -3.08 18.65
CA ALA A 116 -2.24 -3.42 18.28
C ALA A 116 -1.99 -3.47 16.75
N PHE A 117 -2.92 -4.02 15.96
CA PHE A 117 -2.79 -4.02 14.49
C PHE A 117 -2.82 -2.61 13.91
N ARG A 118 -3.70 -1.72 14.42
CA ARG A 118 -3.76 -0.34 13.97
C ARG A 118 -2.47 0.41 14.30
N GLU A 119 -1.93 0.19 15.50
CA GLU A 119 -0.65 0.77 15.90
C GLU A 119 0.48 0.33 14.96
N SER A 120 0.53 -0.96 14.58
CA SER A 120 1.52 -1.41 13.58
C SER A 120 1.30 -0.88 12.16
N HIS A 121 0.05 -0.64 11.75
CA HIS A 121 -0.24 0.06 10.51
C HIS A 121 0.32 1.49 10.53
N GLU A 122 0.20 2.19 11.66
CA GLU A 122 0.74 3.54 11.84
C GLU A 122 2.27 3.53 11.74
N GLU A 123 2.96 2.61 12.42
CA GLU A 123 4.42 2.46 12.35
C GLU A 123 4.92 2.14 10.92
N LEU A 124 4.25 1.20 10.24
CA LEU A 124 4.61 0.81 8.88
C LEU A 124 4.29 1.93 7.88
N ALA A 125 3.23 2.71 8.10
CA ALA A 125 2.90 3.88 7.31
C ALA A 125 3.95 5.00 7.46
N GLU A 126 4.51 5.19 8.65
CA GLU A 126 5.62 6.13 8.86
C GLU A 126 6.87 5.72 8.07
N LEU A 127 7.20 4.43 8.07
CA LEU A 127 8.32 3.89 7.31
C LEU A 127 8.10 4.05 5.80
N ALA A 128 6.89 3.71 5.32
CA ALA A 128 6.51 3.93 3.93
C ALA A 128 6.57 5.42 3.55
N HIS A 129 6.16 6.32 4.44
CA HIS A 129 6.27 7.75 4.21
C HIS A 129 7.74 8.23 4.16
N ALA A 130 8.66 7.62 4.92
CA ALA A 130 10.08 7.92 4.82
C ALA A 130 10.68 7.50 3.47
N VAL A 131 10.28 6.33 2.94
CA VAL A 131 10.67 5.89 1.60
C VAL A 131 10.08 6.81 0.54
N ASP A 132 8.82 7.23 0.71
CA ASP A 132 8.15 8.19 -0.18
C ASP A 132 8.91 9.51 -0.29
N ARG A 133 9.34 10.10 0.84
CA ARG A 133 10.19 11.29 0.80
C ARG A 133 11.52 11.04 0.08
N THR A 134 12.12 9.87 0.25
CA THR A 134 13.38 9.52 -0.43
C THR A 134 13.19 9.45 -1.94
N ILE A 135 12.12 8.81 -2.42
CA ILE A 135 11.88 8.60 -3.85
C ILE A 135 11.35 9.88 -4.53
N ASN A 136 10.40 10.56 -3.89
CA ASN A 136 9.67 11.66 -4.51
C ASN A 136 10.22 13.05 -4.17
N ASN A 137 10.86 13.24 -3.01
CA ASN A 137 11.27 14.58 -2.55
C ASN A 137 12.79 14.82 -2.55
N HIS A 138 13.60 13.76 -2.70
CA HIS A 138 15.05 13.89 -2.82
C HIS A 138 15.51 13.75 -4.26
N THR A 139 16.70 14.28 -4.54
CA THR A 139 17.43 14.06 -5.78
C THR A 139 18.32 12.83 -5.64
N TRP A 140 18.31 11.97 -6.66
CA TRP A 140 19.15 10.78 -6.76
C TRP A 140 19.45 10.57 -8.26
N ALA A 141 20.62 10.03 -8.58
CA ALA A 141 21.07 9.88 -9.96
C ALA A 141 21.03 8.42 -10.43
N THR A 142 21.07 7.47 -9.49
CA THR A 142 21.15 6.04 -9.74
C THR A 142 20.09 5.27 -8.97
N ALA A 143 19.72 4.09 -9.45
CA ALA A 143 18.74 3.23 -8.78
C ALA A 143 19.27 2.65 -7.45
N LYS A 144 20.60 2.45 -7.36
CA LYS A 144 21.25 1.92 -6.16
C LYS A 144 21.04 2.80 -4.92
N GLU A 145 21.00 4.13 -5.08
CA GLU A 145 20.75 5.08 -3.99
C GLU A 145 19.42 4.83 -3.26
N LEU A 146 18.44 4.23 -3.95
CA LEU A 146 17.12 3.92 -3.39
C LEU A 146 17.06 2.55 -2.69
N SER A 147 18.05 1.68 -2.94
CA SER A 147 18.01 0.29 -2.50
C SER A 147 17.97 0.14 -0.97
N PRO A 148 18.76 0.89 -0.17
CA PRO A 148 18.71 0.78 1.29
C PRO A 148 17.33 1.10 1.87
N SER A 149 16.71 2.21 1.44
CA SER A 149 15.39 2.63 1.94
C SER A 149 14.29 1.63 1.57
N LEU A 150 14.28 1.15 0.32
CA LEU A 150 13.29 0.16 -0.11
C LEU A 150 13.49 -1.18 0.59
N HIS A 151 14.74 -1.59 0.81
CA HIS A 151 15.08 -2.81 1.54
C HIS A 151 14.60 -2.73 2.99
N ALA A 152 14.91 -1.64 3.70
CA ALA A 152 14.46 -1.41 5.07
C ALA A 152 12.93 -1.50 5.19
N TYR A 153 12.21 -0.83 4.29
CA TYR A 153 10.75 -0.93 4.21
C TYR A 153 10.27 -2.36 4.00
N ARG A 154 10.83 -3.09 3.03
CA ARG A 154 10.47 -4.48 2.77
C ARG A 154 10.71 -5.39 3.98
N THR A 155 11.83 -5.18 4.69
CA THR A 155 12.18 -5.97 5.87
C THR A 155 11.25 -5.76 7.05
N ALA A 156 10.52 -4.65 7.11
CA ALA A 156 9.44 -4.42 8.09
C ALA A 156 8.09 -4.94 7.58
N LEU A 157 7.79 -4.72 6.30
CA LEU A 157 6.52 -5.10 5.66
C LEU A 157 6.25 -6.61 5.72
N TRP A 158 7.27 -7.45 5.51
CA TRP A 158 7.11 -8.91 5.52
C TRP A 158 6.74 -9.48 6.90
N PRO A 159 7.49 -9.16 7.97
CA PRO A 159 7.11 -9.53 9.33
C PRO A 159 5.68 -9.15 9.67
N HIS A 160 5.28 -7.90 9.36
CA HIS A 160 3.92 -7.38 9.58
C HIS A 160 2.86 -8.30 8.96
N PHE A 161 2.98 -8.57 7.65
CA PHE A 161 2.03 -9.45 6.98
C PHE A 161 2.05 -10.88 7.50
N ILE A 162 3.21 -11.43 7.85
CA ILE A 162 3.31 -12.81 8.38
C ILE A 162 2.61 -12.91 9.73
N GLU A 163 2.77 -11.91 10.56
CA GLU A 163 2.12 -11.81 11.86
C GLU A 163 0.60 -11.74 11.73
N GLU A 164 0.09 -10.81 10.92
CA GLU A 164 -1.35 -10.73 10.62
C GLU A 164 -1.88 -12.05 10.05
N GLU A 165 -1.18 -12.64 9.09
CA GLU A 165 -1.59 -13.92 8.52
C GLU A 165 -1.57 -15.05 9.56
N ASN A 166 -0.63 -15.02 10.51
CA ASN A 166 -0.53 -16.02 11.58
C ASN A 166 -1.57 -15.80 12.67
N ILE A 167 -2.08 -14.60 12.86
CA ILE A 167 -3.11 -14.32 13.87
C ILE A 167 -4.51 -14.36 13.27
N VAL A 168 -4.76 -13.54 12.25
CA VAL A 168 -6.10 -13.30 11.72
C VAL A 168 -6.65 -14.52 11.00
N ILE A 169 -5.82 -15.27 10.24
CA ILE A 169 -6.33 -16.41 9.47
C ILE A 169 -6.77 -17.59 10.36
N PRO A 170 -6.00 -18.04 11.36
CA PRO A 170 -6.51 -19.06 12.28
C PRO A 170 -7.81 -18.65 12.97
N LEU A 171 -7.94 -17.38 13.36
CA LEU A 171 -9.15 -16.87 14.01
C LEU A 171 -10.34 -16.76 13.04
N THR A 172 -10.16 -16.25 11.83
CA THR A 172 -11.24 -16.24 10.84
C THR A 172 -11.70 -17.65 10.52
N ARG A 173 -10.78 -18.62 10.44
CA ARG A 173 -11.10 -20.02 10.18
C ARG A 173 -11.83 -20.71 11.32
N ALA A 174 -11.46 -20.39 12.56
CA ALA A 174 -12.09 -20.98 13.72
C ALA A 174 -13.50 -20.42 13.95
N TYR A 175 -13.72 -19.12 13.75
CA TYR A 175 -14.97 -18.46 14.18
C TYR A 175 -15.91 -18.09 13.04
N PHE A 176 -15.49 -18.17 11.79
CA PHE A 176 -16.31 -17.81 10.63
C PHE A 176 -16.28 -18.91 9.59
N THR A 177 -17.39 -19.09 8.89
CA THR A 177 -17.42 -19.92 7.69
C THR A 177 -16.68 -19.21 6.56
N GLN A 178 -16.16 -19.99 5.61
CA GLN A 178 -15.51 -19.43 4.43
C GLN A 178 -16.44 -18.49 3.63
N LYS A 179 -17.75 -18.78 3.60
CA LYS A 179 -18.74 -17.94 2.91
C LYS A 179 -18.88 -16.58 3.57
N GLU A 180 -18.92 -16.53 4.91
CA GLU A 180 -19.03 -15.27 5.65
C GLU A 180 -17.83 -14.35 5.40
N VAL A 181 -16.61 -14.89 5.42
CA VAL A 181 -15.40 -14.13 5.09
C VAL A 181 -15.44 -13.65 3.63
N GLY A 182 -15.87 -14.51 2.71
CA GLY A 182 -16.06 -14.15 1.30
C GLY A 182 -17.09 -13.04 1.10
N ASP A 183 -18.20 -13.06 1.83
CA ASP A 183 -19.25 -12.04 1.76
C ASP A 183 -18.78 -10.70 2.35
N ALA A 184 -18.07 -10.72 3.48
CA ALA A 184 -17.44 -9.55 4.09
C ALA A 184 -16.46 -8.89 3.11
N PHE A 185 -15.55 -9.69 2.53
CA PHE A 185 -14.64 -9.19 1.51
C PHE A 185 -15.36 -8.73 0.25
N GLY A 186 -16.44 -9.41 -0.15
CA GLY A 186 -17.31 -8.98 -1.25
C GLY A 186 -17.85 -7.56 -1.07
N THR A 187 -18.04 -7.10 0.17
CA THR A 187 -18.45 -5.72 0.48
C THR A 187 -17.34 -4.72 0.15
N VAL A 188 -16.08 -5.06 0.44
CA VAL A 188 -14.91 -4.29 -0.01
C VAL A 188 -14.95 -4.14 -1.52
N LEU A 189 -15.14 -5.24 -2.22
CA LEU A 189 -15.16 -5.30 -3.68
C LEU A 189 -16.34 -4.56 -4.33
N ARG A 190 -17.51 -4.52 -3.66
CA ARG A 190 -18.73 -3.86 -4.17
C ARG A 190 -18.77 -2.36 -3.92
N THR A 191 -17.84 -1.80 -3.14
CA THR A 191 -17.90 -0.38 -2.78
C THR A 191 -17.71 0.51 -4.02
N LYS A 192 -18.82 1.07 -4.53
CA LYS A 192 -18.92 1.79 -5.81
C LYS A 192 -18.09 3.08 -5.86
N LYS A 193 -17.80 3.70 -4.72
CA LYS A 193 -16.89 4.86 -4.61
C LYS A 193 -15.44 4.38 -4.62
N SER A 194 -15.00 3.77 -5.71
CA SER A 194 -13.61 3.38 -5.84
C SER A 194 -12.76 4.62 -6.12
N SER A 195 -11.95 5.02 -5.13
CA SER A 195 -10.86 5.97 -5.31
C SER A 195 -9.92 5.45 -6.41
N ALA A 196 -9.07 6.32 -6.98
CA ALA A 196 -8.03 5.87 -7.90
C ALA A 196 -7.14 4.79 -7.24
N ALA A 197 -6.77 5.01 -5.98
CA ALA A 197 -6.05 4.05 -5.14
C ALA A 197 -6.78 2.71 -5.03
N ARG A 198 -8.09 2.69 -4.72
CA ARG A 198 -8.87 1.45 -4.63
C ARG A 198 -8.92 0.69 -5.95
N ARG A 199 -9.06 1.38 -7.08
CA ARG A 199 -9.00 0.71 -8.40
C ARG A 199 -7.63 0.07 -8.64
N LEU A 200 -6.57 0.70 -8.15
CA LEU A 200 -5.22 0.18 -8.22
C LEU A 200 -5.04 -1.07 -7.35
N VAL A 201 -5.43 -1.03 -6.07
CA VAL A 201 -5.42 -2.18 -5.15
C VAL A 201 -6.18 -3.36 -5.75
N LEU A 202 -7.44 -3.14 -6.17
CA LEU A 202 -8.28 -4.19 -6.73
C LEU A 202 -7.70 -4.76 -8.03
N GLY A 203 -7.10 -3.91 -8.86
CA GLY A 203 -6.39 -4.33 -10.06
C GLY A 203 -5.13 -5.15 -9.75
N SER A 204 -4.41 -4.81 -8.67
CA SER A 204 -3.21 -5.49 -8.20
C SER A 204 -3.52 -6.89 -7.67
N ILE A 205 -4.53 -7.03 -6.83
CA ILE A 205 -5.00 -8.33 -6.32
C ILE A 205 -5.27 -9.26 -7.50
N VAL A 206 -6.13 -8.83 -8.42
CA VAL A 206 -6.50 -9.61 -9.61
C VAL A 206 -5.31 -9.85 -10.55
N HIS A 207 -4.32 -8.96 -10.56
CA HIS A 207 -3.10 -9.17 -11.32
C HIS A 207 -2.30 -10.36 -10.78
N HIS A 208 -2.12 -10.41 -9.46
CA HIS A 208 -1.28 -11.36 -8.74
C HIS A 208 -1.96 -12.69 -8.38
N LEU A 209 -3.28 -12.81 -8.59
CA LEU A 209 -3.97 -14.10 -8.46
C LEU A 209 -3.38 -15.18 -9.40
N ALA A 210 -3.12 -16.35 -8.81
CA ALA A 210 -2.80 -17.56 -9.55
C ALA A 210 -3.96 -17.97 -10.49
N GLY A 211 -3.66 -18.73 -11.55
CA GLY A 211 -4.68 -19.26 -12.47
C GLY A 211 -5.26 -18.24 -13.48
N GLY A 212 -4.74 -17.02 -13.53
CA GLY A 212 -5.07 -16.07 -14.59
C GLY A 212 -6.54 -15.63 -14.57
N LYS A 213 -7.25 -15.80 -15.70
CA LYS A 213 -8.66 -15.41 -15.84
C LYS A 213 -9.57 -16.32 -14.99
N GLU A 214 -9.39 -17.62 -15.09
CA GLU A 214 -10.22 -18.59 -14.35
C GLU A 214 -10.03 -18.42 -12.85
N GLY A 215 -8.78 -18.30 -12.37
CA GLY A 215 -8.50 -18.03 -10.95
C GLY A 215 -9.17 -16.75 -10.45
N THR A 216 -9.21 -15.69 -11.28
CA THR A 216 -9.94 -14.45 -10.95
C THR A 216 -11.45 -14.70 -10.86
N MET A 217 -12.05 -15.38 -11.83
CA MET A 217 -13.49 -15.61 -11.81
C MET A 217 -13.89 -16.50 -10.62
N THR A 218 -13.07 -17.50 -10.28
CA THR A 218 -13.28 -18.33 -9.09
C THR A 218 -13.18 -17.51 -7.81
N PHE A 219 -12.18 -16.64 -7.70
CA PHE A 219 -12.05 -15.70 -6.57
C PHE A 219 -13.28 -14.79 -6.43
N LEU A 220 -13.73 -14.17 -7.52
CA LEU A 220 -14.91 -13.31 -7.52
C LEU A 220 -16.18 -14.05 -7.12
N ALA A 221 -16.36 -15.28 -7.61
CA ALA A 221 -17.49 -16.13 -7.23
C ALA A 221 -17.52 -16.42 -5.72
N ARG A 222 -16.35 -16.66 -5.10
CA ARG A 222 -16.23 -16.83 -3.65
C ARG A 222 -16.61 -15.56 -2.87
N CYS A 223 -16.47 -14.39 -3.48
CA CYS A 223 -16.85 -13.10 -2.91
C CYS A 223 -18.30 -12.69 -3.24
N GLY A 224 -19.11 -13.61 -3.75
CA GLY A 224 -20.52 -13.40 -4.07
C GLY A 224 -20.77 -12.66 -5.39
N PHE A 225 -19.82 -12.66 -6.32
CA PHE A 225 -20.01 -12.10 -7.67
C PHE A 225 -20.36 -13.19 -8.69
N GLU A 226 -21.18 -12.84 -9.66
CA GLU A 226 -21.37 -13.71 -10.82
C GLU A 226 -20.10 -13.80 -11.68
N ARG A 227 -19.91 -14.91 -12.39
CA ARG A 227 -18.75 -15.10 -13.29
C ARG A 227 -18.64 -13.98 -14.35
N PHE A 228 -19.76 -13.38 -14.75
CA PHE A 228 -19.79 -12.30 -15.73
C PHE A 228 -19.21 -10.97 -15.21
N ALA A 229 -19.07 -10.80 -13.88
CA ALA A 229 -18.45 -9.63 -13.29
C ALA A 229 -17.05 -9.36 -13.87
N TRP A 230 -16.30 -10.42 -14.22
CA TRP A 230 -15.01 -10.31 -14.90
C TRP A 230 -15.06 -9.37 -16.12
N TYR A 231 -16.08 -9.54 -16.96
CA TYR A 231 -16.25 -8.77 -18.19
C TYR A 231 -16.83 -7.37 -17.93
N GLN A 232 -17.61 -7.21 -16.86
CA GLN A 232 -18.24 -5.92 -16.52
C GLN A 232 -17.26 -4.88 -15.97
N GLY A 233 -16.15 -5.29 -15.33
CA GLY A 233 -15.22 -4.31 -14.77
C GLY A 233 -13.84 -4.84 -14.36
N TRP A 234 -13.74 -6.05 -13.84
CA TRP A 234 -12.49 -6.55 -13.25
C TRP A 234 -11.35 -6.70 -14.26
N ARG A 235 -11.66 -7.06 -15.51
CA ARG A 235 -10.67 -7.04 -16.59
C ARG A 235 -10.05 -5.65 -16.78
N LYS A 236 -10.88 -4.59 -16.67
CA LYS A 236 -10.43 -3.20 -16.82
C LYS A 236 -9.60 -2.75 -15.61
N LEU A 237 -9.96 -3.15 -14.39
CA LEU A 237 -9.15 -2.88 -13.19
C LEU A 237 -7.75 -3.52 -13.30
N ARG A 238 -7.68 -4.79 -13.72
CA ARG A 238 -6.39 -5.47 -13.96
C ARG A 238 -5.56 -4.77 -15.05
N ALA A 239 -6.21 -4.34 -16.13
CA ALA A 239 -5.54 -3.60 -17.20
C ALA A 239 -5.04 -2.23 -16.71
N HIS A 240 -5.84 -1.53 -15.91
CA HIS A 240 -5.47 -0.26 -15.29
C HIS A 240 -4.23 -0.40 -14.39
N TYR A 241 -4.22 -1.41 -13.51
CA TYR A 241 -3.05 -1.71 -12.67
C TYR A 241 -1.81 -1.98 -13.53
N ARG A 242 -1.92 -2.81 -14.57
CA ARG A 242 -0.81 -3.09 -15.49
C ARG A 242 -0.24 -1.83 -16.13
N ALA A 243 -1.12 -0.99 -16.70
CA ALA A 243 -0.70 0.24 -17.33
C ALA A 243 -0.01 1.20 -16.34
N ARG A 244 -0.49 1.25 -15.09
CA ARG A 244 0.05 2.16 -14.07
C ARG A 244 1.29 1.67 -13.35
N MET A 245 1.51 0.36 -13.26
CA MET A 245 2.57 -0.23 -12.45
C MET A 245 3.51 -1.03 -13.34
N GLU A 246 3.03 -2.17 -13.84
CA GLU A 246 3.85 -3.16 -14.54
C GLU A 246 4.48 -2.61 -15.83
N SER A 247 3.75 -1.83 -16.63
CA SER A 247 4.29 -1.28 -17.88
C SER A 247 5.49 -0.37 -17.65
N LYS A 248 5.52 0.35 -16.53
CA LYS A 248 6.64 1.24 -16.16
C LYS A 248 7.89 0.45 -15.83
N LEU A 249 7.74 -0.61 -15.04
CA LEU A 249 8.85 -1.51 -14.72
C LEU A 249 9.37 -2.24 -15.97
N GLU A 250 8.48 -2.67 -16.88
CA GLU A 250 8.91 -3.27 -18.14
C GLU A 250 9.68 -2.27 -19.02
N SER A 251 9.20 -1.02 -19.15
CA SER A 251 9.90 0.05 -19.88
C SER A 251 11.31 0.29 -19.30
N LEU A 252 11.44 0.35 -17.98
CA LEU A 252 12.73 0.49 -17.30
C LEU A 252 13.71 -0.63 -17.67
N LEU A 253 13.24 -1.89 -17.66
CA LEU A 253 14.07 -3.05 -17.99
C LEU A 253 14.46 -3.10 -19.47
N GLN A 254 13.60 -2.58 -20.36
CA GLN A 254 13.88 -2.48 -21.79
C GLN A 254 14.78 -1.27 -22.14
N GLY A 255 14.88 -0.28 -21.25
CA GLY A 255 15.54 0.99 -21.55
C GLY A 255 14.77 1.85 -22.57
N GLU A 256 13.47 1.62 -22.70
CA GLU A 256 12.56 2.33 -23.60
C GLU A 256 11.69 3.31 -22.80
N GLU A 257 11.33 4.44 -23.41
CA GLU A 257 10.41 5.40 -22.79
C GLU A 257 9.08 4.76 -22.36
N LEU A 258 8.33 5.47 -21.52
CA LEU A 258 7.09 5.01 -20.90
C LEU A 258 6.02 4.70 -21.94
N VAL A 259 5.90 3.41 -22.29
CA VAL A 259 4.88 2.89 -23.19
C VAL A 259 3.97 1.95 -22.41
N CYS A 260 2.65 2.10 -22.56
CA CYS A 260 1.70 1.16 -22.00
C CYS A 260 1.82 -0.21 -22.69
N LYS A 261 2.57 -1.13 -22.09
CA LYS A 261 2.74 -2.51 -22.59
C LYS A 261 1.53 -3.39 -22.28
N HIS A 262 1.14 -4.25 -23.22
CA HIS A 262 0.23 -5.36 -22.97
C HIS A 262 0.91 -6.48 -22.18
N LYS A 263 0.11 -7.37 -21.57
CA LYS A 263 0.63 -8.52 -20.81
C LYS A 263 1.63 -9.35 -21.63
N ALA A 264 1.34 -9.61 -22.91
CA ALA A 264 2.21 -10.43 -23.75
C ALA A 264 3.63 -9.84 -23.87
N GLU A 265 3.74 -8.52 -23.86
CA GLU A 265 4.97 -7.75 -24.06
C GLU A 265 5.82 -7.62 -22.80
N MET A 266 5.26 -7.90 -21.61
CA MET A 266 5.94 -7.86 -20.31
C MET A 266 6.91 -9.05 -20.13
N THR A 267 7.87 -9.20 -21.03
CA THR A 267 8.76 -10.38 -21.11
C THR A 267 9.92 -10.29 -20.13
N HIS A 268 10.46 -9.10 -19.89
CA HIS A 268 11.60 -8.90 -18.98
C HIS A 268 11.17 -9.04 -17.53
N LEU A 269 10.02 -8.44 -17.16
CA LEU A 269 9.42 -8.61 -15.84
C LEU A 269 9.17 -10.07 -15.48
N ARG A 270 8.71 -10.90 -16.44
CA ARG A 270 8.52 -12.34 -16.21
C ARG A 270 9.80 -13.12 -16.02
N ARG A 271 10.94 -12.59 -16.47
CA ARG A 271 12.26 -13.20 -16.34
C ARG A 271 13.02 -12.72 -15.11
N LEU A 272 12.53 -11.69 -14.41
CA LEU A 272 13.10 -11.25 -13.16
C LEU A 272 13.07 -12.42 -12.16
N LYS A 273 14.24 -12.72 -11.62
CA LYS A 273 14.36 -13.62 -10.49
C LYS A 273 14.22 -12.80 -9.22
N SER A 274 13.54 -13.37 -8.23
CA SER A 274 13.62 -12.85 -6.86
C SER A 274 15.08 -12.80 -6.43
N LEU A 275 15.46 -11.73 -5.73
CA LEU A 275 16.79 -11.67 -5.14
C LEU A 275 16.94 -12.82 -4.12
N PRO A 276 18.12 -13.46 -4.01
CA PRO A 276 18.33 -14.54 -3.04
C PRO A 276 18.00 -14.14 -1.59
N ILE A 277 18.19 -12.86 -1.24
CA ILE A 277 17.82 -12.32 0.06
C ILE A 277 16.30 -12.32 0.28
N SER A 278 15.51 -12.10 -0.76
CA SER A 278 14.05 -12.17 -0.73
C SER A 278 13.60 -13.62 -0.52
N GLU A 279 14.30 -14.59 -1.12
CA GLU A 279 14.05 -16.01 -0.86
C GLU A 279 14.40 -16.41 0.58
N ARG A 280 15.47 -15.85 1.16
CA ARG A 280 15.86 -16.12 2.54
C ARG A 280 14.84 -15.58 3.54
N ILE A 281 14.39 -14.35 3.39
CA ILE A 281 13.38 -13.76 4.28
C ILE A 281 12.07 -14.56 4.22
N VAL A 282 11.70 -15.08 3.04
CA VAL A 282 10.50 -15.93 2.87
C VAL A 282 10.69 -17.34 3.41
N ARG A 283 11.90 -17.94 3.35
CA ARG A 283 12.14 -19.35 3.72
C ARG A 283 12.75 -19.57 5.11
N ARG A 284 13.47 -18.59 5.66
CA ARG A 284 14.18 -18.64 6.94
C ARG A 284 14.23 -17.25 7.55
N PRO A 285 13.21 -16.84 8.32
CA PRO A 285 13.26 -15.58 9.03
C PRO A 285 14.46 -15.57 9.99
N SER A 286 15.53 -14.87 9.63
CA SER A 286 16.53 -14.43 10.60
C SER A 286 15.93 -13.33 11.45
N ALA A 287 16.40 -13.16 12.69
CA ALA A 287 15.78 -12.24 13.65
C ALA A 287 15.56 -10.84 13.10
N SER A 288 14.28 -10.49 12.89
CA SER A 288 13.84 -9.18 12.43
C SER A 288 14.43 -8.07 13.30
N VAL A 289 14.57 -8.28 14.62
CA VAL A 289 15.21 -7.31 15.53
C VAL A 289 16.68 -7.06 15.19
N THR A 290 17.47 -8.11 14.92
CA THR A 290 18.89 -7.97 14.56
C THR A 290 19.04 -7.30 13.20
N LEU A 291 18.26 -7.74 12.20
CA LEU A 291 18.30 -7.17 10.86
C LEU A 291 17.83 -5.71 10.82
N SER A 292 16.77 -5.36 11.55
CA SER A 292 16.28 -3.99 11.66
C SER A 292 17.23 -3.09 12.46
N MET A 293 17.90 -3.60 13.49
CA MET A 293 18.95 -2.87 14.21
C MET A 293 20.18 -2.63 13.33
N ASP A 294 20.62 -3.63 12.57
CA ASP A 294 21.75 -3.51 11.65
C ASP A 294 21.47 -2.48 10.55
N LEU A 295 20.29 -2.53 9.93
CA LEU A 295 19.86 -1.57 8.91
C LEU A 295 19.67 -0.16 9.48
N ARG A 296 19.11 -0.02 10.68
CA ARG A 296 18.97 1.27 11.36
C ARG A 296 20.35 1.88 11.66
N ASN A 297 21.30 1.07 12.10
CA ASN A 297 22.68 1.52 12.33
C ASN A 297 23.35 1.93 11.02
N GLU A 298 23.22 1.14 9.96
CA GLU A 298 23.79 1.43 8.63
C GLU A 298 23.22 2.73 8.02
N MET A 299 21.91 2.97 8.18
CA MET A 299 21.26 4.21 7.74
C MET A 299 21.67 5.45 8.56
N LEU A 300 22.06 5.27 9.83
CA LEU A 300 22.54 6.35 10.70
C LEU A 300 24.02 6.67 10.45
N PHE A 301 24.85 5.68 10.12
CA PHE A 301 26.27 5.89 9.80
C PHE A 301 26.49 6.61 8.46
N ASN A 302 25.59 6.46 7.49
CA ASN A 302 25.64 7.19 6.21
C ASN A 302 25.32 8.71 6.32
N LYS A 303 25.12 9.25 7.53
CA LYS A 303 24.98 10.70 7.78
C LYS A 303 26.25 11.38 8.28
N VAL A 304 27.34 10.66 8.57
CA VAL A 304 28.48 11.23 9.30
C VAL A 304 29.58 11.83 8.38
N ASP A 305 29.60 11.54 7.08
CA ASP A 305 30.64 12.05 6.16
C ASP A 305 30.16 13.14 5.18
N ALA A 306 29.12 13.91 5.53
CA ALA A 306 28.88 15.18 4.84
C ALA A 306 29.93 16.20 5.33
N PRO A 307 30.80 16.75 4.45
CA PRO A 307 31.81 17.71 4.87
C PRO A 307 31.12 18.91 5.52
N SER A 308 31.49 19.17 6.77
CA SER A 308 31.09 20.35 7.53
C SER A 308 31.42 21.61 6.71
N ALA A 309 30.40 22.21 6.10
CA ALA A 309 30.49 23.57 5.61
C ALA A 309 30.74 24.47 6.83
N ARG A 310 31.90 25.13 6.84
CA ARG A 310 32.23 26.15 7.84
C ARG A 310 31.15 27.23 7.80
N PRO A 311 30.69 27.75 8.95
CA PRO A 311 29.77 28.88 8.96
C PRO A 311 30.52 30.12 8.47
N GLU A 312 30.07 30.68 7.34
CA GLU A 312 30.46 32.02 6.92
C GLU A 312 29.94 33.02 7.96
N THR A 313 30.86 33.83 8.49
CA THR A 313 30.58 34.97 9.35
C THR A 313 29.63 35.95 8.66
N PRO A 314 28.53 36.39 9.31
CA PRO A 314 27.65 37.39 8.73
C PRO A 314 28.34 38.77 8.70
N PRO A 315 28.05 39.61 7.69
CA PRO A 315 28.59 40.96 7.60
C PRO A 315 27.97 41.87 8.68
N PRO A 316 28.66 42.97 9.05
CA PRO A 316 28.22 43.84 10.15
C PRO A 316 26.95 44.61 9.77
N VAL A 317 25.99 44.59 10.70
CA VAL A 317 24.72 45.31 10.62
C VAL A 317 24.97 46.82 10.73
N ALA A 318 24.70 47.55 9.64
CA ALA A 318 24.59 49.00 9.66
C ALA A 318 23.31 49.42 10.37
N LYS A 319 23.43 50.31 11.36
CA LYS A 319 22.32 50.96 12.06
C LYS A 319 21.53 51.82 11.06
N LEU A 320 20.23 51.58 10.92
CA LEU A 320 19.31 52.58 10.37
C LEU A 320 18.10 52.80 11.27
N ALA A 321 17.72 54.07 11.30
CA ALA A 321 16.93 54.72 12.31
C ALA A 321 15.43 54.39 12.27
N LYS A 322 14.82 54.63 13.43
CA LYS A 322 13.37 54.72 13.66
C LYS A 322 12.67 55.56 12.58
N ASN A 323 11.56 55.06 12.06
CA ASN A 323 10.38 55.89 11.84
C ASN A 323 9.08 55.08 12.02
N ARG A 324 8.29 55.53 13.00
CA ARG A 324 6.90 55.15 13.27
C ARG A 324 5.97 56.00 12.39
N ARG A 325 4.98 55.34 11.77
CA ARG A 325 3.61 55.76 11.38
C ARG A 325 3.12 54.60 10.50
N GLY A 326 2.10 53.80 10.84
CA GLY A 326 0.76 54.12 11.31
C GLY A 326 -0.19 53.73 10.17
N SER A 327 -0.92 52.63 10.30
CA SER A 327 -2.17 52.33 9.58
C SER A 327 -2.72 50.99 10.09
N MET A 328 -3.88 51.08 10.75
CA MET A 328 -4.84 49.99 10.85
C MET A 328 -5.51 49.88 9.48
N ASP A 329 -5.61 48.68 8.91
CA ASP A 329 -6.73 48.37 8.05
C ASP A 329 -7.08 46.87 8.04
N SER A 330 -8.40 46.71 8.08
CA SER A 330 -9.28 45.53 8.06
C SER A 330 -8.80 44.23 7.41
N ASN A 331 -8.98 43.15 8.17
CA ASN A 331 -8.92 41.76 7.72
C ASN A 331 -10.32 41.31 7.26
N GLU A 332 -10.76 41.75 6.07
CA GLU A 332 -11.98 41.25 5.39
C GLU A 332 -11.63 40.71 4.00
N GLY A 333 -10.89 39.59 3.95
CA GLY A 333 -10.42 39.01 2.68
C GLY A 333 -10.88 37.57 2.38
N SER A 334 -11.51 36.87 3.31
CA SER A 334 -11.67 35.41 3.20
C SER A 334 -13.08 34.91 2.84
N VAL A 335 -14.13 35.73 2.99
CA VAL A 335 -15.52 35.30 2.70
C VAL A 335 -15.88 35.49 1.22
N GLY A 336 -15.31 36.48 0.55
CA GLY A 336 -15.59 36.78 -0.87
C GLY A 336 -15.01 35.80 -1.88
N ARG A 337 -14.08 34.91 -1.46
CA ARG A 337 -13.49 33.88 -2.34
C ARG A 337 -14.33 32.60 -2.39
N VAL A 338 -15.01 32.24 -1.29
CA VAL A 338 -15.89 31.07 -1.24
C VAL A 338 -17.21 31.34 -1.98
N LYS A 339 -17.76 32.56 -1.85
CA LYS A 339 -19.02 32.92 -2.52
C LYS A 339 -18.91 32.91 -4.05
N ARG A 340 -17.77 33.39 -4.60
CA ARG A 340 -17.49 33.32 -6.04
C ARG A 340 -17.33 31.90 -6.57
N ALA A 341 -16.71 31.00 -5.78
CA ALA A 341 -16.58 29.60 -6.18
C ALA A 341 -17.91 28.85 -6.21
N MET A 342 -18.86 29.19 -5.32
CA MET A 342 -20.20 28.58 -5.34
C MET A 342 -21.07 29.09 -6.49
N GLU A 343 -20.99 30.38 -6.82
CA GLU A 343 -21.71 30.96 -7.97
C GLU A 343 -21.22 30.38 -9.32
N ASP A 344 -19.94 30.07 -9.47
CA ASP A 344 -19.40 29.41 -10.67
C ASP A 344 -19.81 27.93 -10.80
N VAL A 345 -20.04 27.25 -9.67
CA VAL A 345 -20.56 25.87 -9.65
C VAL A 345 -22.04 25.84 -10.04
N GLU A 346 -22.85 26.76 -9.53
CA GLU A 346 -24.27 26.86 -9.92
C GLU A 346 -24.45 27.27 -11.39
N ARG A 347 -23.61 28.18 -11.89
CA ARG A 347 -23.62 28.60 -13.30
C ARG A 347 -23.19 27.47 -14.25
N SER A 348 -22.31 26.59 -13.81
CA SER A 348 -21.91 25.37 -14.53
C SER A 348 -23.03 24.31 -14.54
N ARG A 349 -23.82 24.23 -13.47
CA ARG A 349 -24.93 23.27 -13.34
C ARG A 349 -26.11 23.61 -14.26
N GLY A 350 -26.48 24.90 -14.36
CA GLY A 350 -27.51 25.35 -15.30
C GLY A 350 -27.18 25.13 -16.78
N LYS A 351 -25.89 25.10 -17.16
CA LYS A 351 -25.45 24.79 -18.53
C LYS A 351 -25.49 23.29 -18.87
N MET A 352 -25.46 22.42 -17.87
CA MET A 352 -25.57 20.98 -18.08
C MET A 352 -27.03 20.57 -18.34
N ASP A 353 -27.98 21.13 -17.59
CA ASP A 353 -29.40 20.80 -17.74
C ASP A 353 -29.95 21.27 -19.10
N ALA A 354 -29.51 22.44 -19.59
CA ALA A 354 -29.87 22.93 -20.93
C ALA A 354 -29.31 22.06 -22.08
N ARG A 355 -28.21 21.33 -21.87
CA ARG A 355 -27.65 20.40 -22.88
C ARG A 355 -28.39 19.06 -22.91
N VAL A 356 -29.01 18.65 -21.80
CA VAL A 356 -29.82 17.43 -21.74
C VAL A 356 -31.17 17.63 -22.44
N GLU A 357 -31.73 18.83 -22.37
CA GLU A 357 -33.01 19.15 -23.02
C GLU A 357 -32.92 19.27 -24.55
N VAL A 358 -31.76 19.69 -25.09
CA VAL A 358 -31.52 19.74 -26.55
C VAL A 358 -31.22 18.36 -27.14
N ALA A 359 -30.80 17.39 -26.32
CA ALA A 359 -30.57 16.02 -26.76
C ALA A 359 -31.82 15.12 -26.70
N ALA A 360 -32.93 15.62 -26.16
CA ALA A 360 -34.20 14.91 -26.00
C ALA A 360 -35.31 15.40 -26.96
N LYS A 361 -34.96 16.25 -27.92
CA LYS A 361 -35.76 16.59 -29.11
C LYS A 361 -35.02 16.14 -30.34
#